data_AF-A0A535P8C2-F1
#
_entry.id   AF-A0A535P8C2-F1
#
_cell.length_a   1.000
_cell.length_b   1.000
_cell.length_c   1.000
_cell.angle_alpha   90.00
_cell.angle_beta   90.00
_cell.angle_gamma   90.00
#
_symmetry.space_group_name_H-M   'P 1'
#
loop_
_entity.id
_entity.type
_entity.pdbx_description
1 polymer ?
#
loop_
_entity_poly.entity_id
_entity_poly.type
_entity_poly.pdbx_seq_one_letter_code
_entity_poly.pdbx_strand_id
1 'polypeptide(L)'
;MRKLIVGVAVAGLVLVVGSAGMAFGNSSASDLPPTWHVHDGQTALGSQHKGISFFPQILGISTAQYLADPARCPNATDKGLLPANGDGAVLRAGICTTSTQVIHLRTVPAGTSGPEGWQSIVWPSEPQNVTFYLVTPR
;
A
#
# COMPACT_ATOMS: atom_id res chain seq x y z
N MET A 1 -36.87 12.94 61.19
CA MET A 1 -36.49 13.56 59.90
C MET A 1 -35.63 12.56 59.14
N ARG A 2 -36.06 12.21 57.93
CA ARG A 2 -35.58 11.07 57.11
C ARG A 2 -34.17 11.31 56.58
N LYS A 3 -33.26 10.34 56.72
CA LYS A 3 -31.96 10.31 56.03
C LYS A 3 -32.17 9.64 54.67
N LEU A 4 -31.94 10.40 53.59
CA LEU A 4 -32.05 9.96 52.19
C LEU A 4 -30.85 9.07 51.82
N ILE A 5 -31.17 7.93 51.22
CA ILE A 5 -30.25 6.88 50.77
C ILE A 5 -30.24 6.88 49.24
N VAL A 6 -29.02 6.81 48.70
CA VAL A 6 -28.59 6.23 47.43
C VAL A 6 -28.98 6.97 46.15
N GLY A 7 -27.96 7.61 45.57
CA GLY A 7 -27.88 7.90 44.15
C GLY A 7 -27.42 6.66 43.38
N VAL A 8 -28.14 6.34 42.31
CA VAL A 8 -27.65 5.52 41.20
C VAL A 8 -28.10 6.21 39.92
N ALA A 9 -27.18 6.92 39.27
CA ALA A 9 -27.35 7.40 37.90
C ALA A 9 -26.57 6.43 36.99
N VAL A 10 -27.29 5.51 36.34
CA VAL A 10 -26.73 4.77 35.21
C VAL A 10 -27.22 5.46 33.95
N ALA A 11 -26.39 6.34 33.41
CA ALA A 11 -26.62 7.00 32.14
C ALA A 11 -25.57 6.53 31.12
N GLY A 12 -26.04 5.93 30.04
CA GLY A 12 -25.41 5.95 28.72
C GLY A 12 -24.28 4.95 28.47
N LEU A 13 -24.47 4.09 27.48
CA LEU A 13 -23.98 4.40 26.12
C LEU A 13 -24.53 3.34 25.15
N VAL A 14 -25.28 3.80 24.15
CA VAL A 14 -25.72 2.99 23.02
C VAL A 14 -24.49 2.69 22.17
N LEU A 15 -24.04 1.44 22.15
CA LEU A 15 -23.05 0.95 21.19
C LEU A 15 -23.72 0.84 19.83
N VAL A 16 -23.66 1.92 19.04
CA VAL A 16 -23.89 1.85 17.60
C VAL A 16 -22.71 1.08 17.02
N VAL A 17 -22.91 -0.21 16.77
CA VAL A 17 -21.99 -1.01 15.95
C VAL A 17 -22.18 -0.56 14.51
N GLY A 18 -21.61 0.60 14.19
CA GLY A 18 -21.49 1.09 12.83
C GLY A 18 -20.43 0.25 12.12
N SER A 19 -20.84 -0.85 11.51
CA SER A 19 -20.09 -1.43 10.40
C SER A 19 -20.16 -0.43 9.25
N ALA A 20 -19.30 0.59 9.31
CA ALA A 20 -18.90 1.34 8.14
C ALA A 20 -18.25 0.31 7.21
N GLY A 21 -19.08 -0.25 6.31
CA GLY A 21 -18.59 -0.97 5.17
C GLY A 21 -17.69 0.00 4.43
N MET A 22 -16.38 -0.16 4.60
CA MET A 22 -15.42 0.47 3.72
C MET A 22 -15.77 -0.11 2.35
N ALA A 23 -16.41 0.72 1.52
CA ALA A 23 -16.57 0.41 0.11
C ALA A 23 -15.16 0.32 -0.44
N PHE A 24 -14.61 -0.90 -0.44
CA PHE A 24 -13.39 -1.19 -1.17
C PHE A 24 -13.68 -0.78 -2.60
N GLY A 25 -12.91 0.18 -3.10
CA GLY A 25 -13.08 0.71 -4.44
C GLY A 25 -13.22 -0.45 -5.43
N ASN A 26 -14.15 -0.29 -6.39
CA ASN A 26 -14.33 -1.18 -7.52
C ASN A 26 -12.95 -1.64 -8.00
N SER A 27 -12.73 -2.95 -8.03
CA SER A 27 -11.44 -3.57 -8.30
C SER A 27 -10.93 -3.09 -9.67
N SER A 28 -10.18 -1.99 -9.67
CA SER A 28 -9.65 -1.38 -10.89
C SER A 28 -8.67 -2.28 -11.65
N ALA A 29 -8.35 -3.45 -11.09
CA ALA A 29 -7.63 -4.53 -11.75
C ALA A 29 -8.27 -4.98 -13.07
N SER A 30 -9.60 -5.00 -13.19
CA SER A 30 -10.27 -5.37 -14.46
C SER A 30 -10.02 -4.38 -15.59
N ASP A 31 -9.68 -3.13 -15.23
CA ASP A 31 -9.45 -2.05 -16.19
C ASP A 31 -7.96 -1.92 -16.56
N LEU A 32 -7.09 -2.77 -15.98
CA LEU A 32 -5.66 -2.76 -16.25
C LEU A 32 -5.30 -3.64 -17.46
N PRO A 33 -4.27 -3.26 -18.23
CA PRO A 33 -3.70 -4.16 -19.23
C PRO A 33 -3.22 -5.47 -18.57
N PRO A 34 -3.24 -6.62 -19.29
CA PRO A 34 -2.83 -7.92 -18.72
C PRO A 34 -1.40 -7.96 -18.16
N THR A 35 -0.54 -7.03 -18.57
CA THR A 35 0.85 -6.91 -18.15
C THR A 35 1.06 -5.97 -16.96
N TRP A 36 -0.02 -5.55 -16.30
CA TRP A 36 -0.04 -4.69 -15.12
C TRP A 36 -0.70 -5.42 -13.96
N HIS A 37 -0.63 -4.84 -12.75
CA HIS A 37 -1.33 -5.24 -11.52
C HIS A 37 -1.60 -4.00 -10.63
N VAL A 38 -2.38 -4.18 -9.56
CA VAL A 38 -2.74 -3.13 -8.59
C VAL A 38 -2.39 -3.53 -7.16
N HIS A 39 -1.94 -2.56 -6.35
CA HIS A 39 -1.66 -2.72 -4.94
C HIS A 39 -2.83 -2.23 -4.07
N ASP A 40 -3.95 -2.94 -4.04
CA ASP A 40 -5.17 -2.54 -3.31
C ASP A 40 -5.47 -3.41 -2.08
N GLY A 41 -4.63 -4.41 -1.79
CA GLY A 41 -4.82 -5.34 -0.67
C GLY A 41 -5.85 -6.44 -0.92
N GLN A 42 -6.52 -6.48 -2.07
CA GLN A 42 -7.58 -7.44 -2.38
C GLN A 42 -7.02 -8.76 -2.94
N THR A 43 -5.94 -9.29 -2.36
CA THR A 43 -5.16 -10.43 -2.90
C THR A 43 -5.96 -11.71 -3.11
N ALA A 44 -7.15 -11.84 -2.49
CA ALA A 44 -8.06 -12.96 -2.68
C ALA A 44 -8.81 -12.93 -4.02
N LEU A 45 -8.86 -11.80 -4.72
CA LEU A 45 -9.62 -11.64 -5.97
C LEU A 45 -8.86 -12.09 -7.22
N GLY A 46 -7.56 -12.36 -7.10
CA GLY A 46 -6.76 -12.91 -8.20
C GLY A 46 -5.31 -12.44 -8.18
N SER A 47 -4.52 -12.98 -9.11
CA SER A 47 -3.09 -12.66 -9.24
C SER A 47 -2.81 -11.20 -9.60
N GLN A 48 -3.83 -10.47 -10.03
CA GLN A 48 -3.76 -9.05 -10.36
C GLN A 48 -3.77 -8.11 -9.15
N HIS A 49 -4.17 -8.61 -7.98
CA HIS A 49 -4.23 -7.85 -6.75
C HIS A 49 -3.03 -8.16 -5.87
N LYS A 50 -2.39 -7.10 -5.36
CA LYS A 50 -1.21 -7.16 -4.49
C LYS A 50 -1.48 -6.42 -3.18
N GLY A 51 -0.72 -6.78 -2.14
CA GLY A 51 -0.77 -6.08 -0.87
C GLY A 51 -0.40 -4.60 -1.02
N ILE A 52 -1.03 -3.73 -0.23
CA ILE A 52 -0.79 -2.28 -0.27
C ILE A 52 0.66 -1.87 0.01
N SER A 53 1.42 -2.73 0.72
CA SER A 53 2.85 -2.57 0.99
C SER A 53 3.22 -1.17 1.54
N PHE A 54 4.28 -0.55 1.04
CA PHE A 54 4.76 0.78 1.44
C PHE A 54 4.06 1.95 0.79
N PHE A 55 3.20 1.72 -0.21
CA PHE A 55 2.70 2.81 -1.04
C PHE A 55 2.04 3.95 -0.25
N PRO A 56 1.18 3.70 0.76
CA PRO A 56 0.64 4.78 1.59
C PRO A 56 1.75 5.60 2.29
N GLN A 57 2.78 4.91 2.83
CA GLN A 57 3.88 5.55 3.56
C GLN A 57 4.72 6.44 2.65
N ILE A 58 5.14 5.96 1.47
CA ILE A 58 5.99 6.75 0.56
C ILE A 58 5.23 7.90 -0.11
N LEU A 59 3.90 7.81 -0.17
CA LEU A 59 3.02 8.87 -0.63
C LEU A 59 2.66 9.87 0.48
N GLY A 60 2.97 9.56 1.75
CA GLY A 60 2.64 10.41 2.89
C GLY A 60 1.14 10.53 3.17
N ILE A 61 0.35 9.51 2.84
CA ILE A 61 -1.11 9.51 2.99
C ILE A 61 -1.60 8.35 3.86
N SER A 62 -2.82 8.47 4.39
CA SER A 62 -3.45 7.36 5.13
C SER A 62 -3.78 6.20 4.20
N THR A 63 -3.87 4.98 4.75
CA THR A 63 -4.33 3.79 4.01
C THR A 63 -5.71 4.01 3.39
N ALA A 64 -6.62 4.69 4.08
CA ALA A 64 -7.96 4.98 3.57
C ALA A 64 -7.92 5.88 2.33
N GLN A 65 -7.08 6.93 2.35
CA GLN A 65 -6.86 7.78 1.17
C GLN A 65 -6.20 7.01 0.03
N TYR A 66 -5.21 6.17 0.34
CA TYR A 66 -4.52 5.36 -0.65
C TYR A 66 -5.45 4.37 -1.37
N LEU A 67 -6.36 3.72 -0.65
CA LEU A 67 -7.30 2.75 -1.24
C LEU A 67 -8.31 3.40 -2.20
N ALA A 68 -8.46 4.74 -2.17
CA ALA A 68 -9.26 5.46 -3.15
C ALA A 68 -8.55 5.61 -4.52
N ASP A 69 -7.21 5.54 -4.54
CA ASP A 69 -6.38 5.66 -5.75
C ASP A 69 -5.09 4.82 -5.60
N PRO A 70 -5.21 3.47 -5.58
CA PRO A 70 -4.08 2.60 -5.31
C PRO A 70 -3.06 2.61 -6.44
N ALA A 71 -1.80 2.33 -6.10
CA ALA A 71 -0.72 2.24 -7.06
C ALA A 71 -0.95 1.08 -8.04
N ARG A 72 -0.81 1.38 -9.33
CA ARG A 72 -0.88 0.45 -10.45
C ARG A 72 0.51 0.33 -11.05
N CYS A 73 0.98 -0.89 -11.28
CA CYS A 73 2.34 -1.14 -11.72
C CYS A 73 2.35 -2.11 -12.91
N PRO A 74 3.25 -1.95 -13.90
CA PRO A 74 3.60 -3.04 -14.79
C PRO A 74 4.11 -4.24 -14.00
N ASN A 75 3.83 -5.46 -14.45
CA ASN A 75 4.36 -6.70 -13.87
C ASN A 75 5.89 -6.73 -13.93
N ALA A 76 6.49 -6.00 -14.88
CA ALA A 76 7.93 -5.83 -14.94
C ALA A 76 8.50 -5.02 -13.76
N THR A 77 7.70 -4.25 -13.01
CA THR A 77 8.17 -3.54 -11.81
C THR A 77 8.29 -4.50 -10.62
N ASP A 78 7.33 -5.42 -10.48
CA ASP A 78 7.37 -6.50 -9.49
C ASP A 78 7.85 -7.80 -10.13
N LYS A 79 9.17 -7.92 -10.28
CA LYS A 79 9.83 -9.04 -10.99
C LYS A 79 9.48 -10.42 -10.41
N GLY A 80 8.96 -10.51 -9.19
CA GLY A 80 8.39 -11.75 -8.64
C GLY A 80 7.16 -12.27 -9.40
N LEU A 81 6.59 -11.46 -10.29
CA LEU A 81 5.48 -11.80 -11.19
C LEU A 81 5.93 -12.21 -12.59
N LEU A 82 7.24 -12.20 -12.88
CA LEU A 82 7.78 -12.69 -14.15
C LEU A 82 8.17 -14.18 -14.03
N PRO A 83 8.14 -14.95 -15.12
CA PRO A 83 8.62 -16.33 -15.13
C PRO A 83 10.05 -16.43 -14.59
N ALA A 84 10.36 -17.54 -13.89
CA ALA A 84 11.59 -17.78 -13.12
C ALA A 84 12.93 -17.67 -13.88
N ASN A 85 12.91 -17.39 -15.18
CA ASN A 85 14.09 -17.35 -16.05
C ASN A 85 14.80 -15.98 -16.04
N GLY A 86 14.46 -15.10 -15.11
CA GLY A 86 15.01 -13.75 -14.98
C GLY A 86 16.15 -13.67 -13.96
N ASP A 87 17.17 -14.53 -14.08
CA ASP A 87 18.37 -14.40 -13.27
C ASP A 87 18.99 -13.01 -13.48
N GLY A 88 19.03 -12.20 -12.41
CA GLY A 88 19.51 -10.81 -12.43
C GLY A 88 18.41 -9.73 -12.39
N ALA A 89 17.13 -10.10 -12.32
CA ALA A 89 16.05 -9.13 -12.26
C ALA A 89 15.95 -8.47 -10.87
N VAL A 90 16.23 -7.17 -10.82
CA VAL A 90 16.13 -6.36 -9.60
C VAL A 90 14.67 -6.23 -9.16
N LEU A 91 14.35 -6.68 -7.93
CA LEU A 91 13.03 -6.52 -7.31
C LEU A 91 12.61 -5.04 -7.28
N ARG A 92 11.31 -4.73 -7.44
CA ARG A 92 10.77 -3.35 -7.37
C ARG A 92 11.62 -2.36 -8.20
N ALA A 93 11.86 -2.69 -9.45
CA ALA A 93 12.65 -1.88 -10.37
C ALA A 93 11.80 -1.42 -11.55
N GLY A 94 11.40 -0.16 -11.54
CA GLY A 94 10.52 0.39 -12.57
C GLY A 94 9.67 1.53 -12.05
N ILE A 95 8.44 1.60 -12.54
CA ILE A 95 7.48 2.63 -12.18
C ILE A 95 6.17 2.00 -11.71
N CYS A 96 5.50 2.70 -10.81
CA CYS A 96 4.09 2.54 -10.50
C CYS A 96 3.42 3.91 -10.62
N THR A 97 2.11 3.94 -10.77
CA THR A 97 1.37 5.20 -10.90
C THR A 97 0.07 5.15 -10.10
N THR A 98 -0.29 6.27 -9.50
CA THR A 98 -1.67 6.56 -9.12
C THR A 98 -2.31 7.42 -10.23
N SER A 99 -3.48 8.01 -9.98
CA SER A 99 -4.08 8.99 -10.89
C SER A 99 -3.26 10.28 -11.00
N THR A 100 -2.54 10.67 -9.93
CA THR A 100 -1.84 11.97 -9.84
C THR A 100 -0.32 11.86 -9.67
N GLN A 101 0.20 10.69 -9.35
CA GLN A 101 1.63 10.51 -9.04
C GLN A 101 2.26 9.42 -9.90
N VAL A 102 3.53 9.64 -10.27
CA VAL A 102 4.46 8.62 -10.75
C VAL A 102 5.41 8.26 -9.61
N ILE A 103 5.56 6.96 -9.39
CA ILE A 103 6.35 6.39 -8.30
C ILE A 103 7.48 5.59 -8.93
N HIS A 104 8.68 6.13 -8.89
CA HIS A 104 9.87 5.45 -9.37
C HIS A 104 10.44 4.58 -8.26
N LEU A 105 10.79 3.33 -8.58
CA LEU A 105 11.27 2.35 -7.61
C LEU A 105 12.55 1.68 -8.10
N ARG A 106 13.47 1.45 -7.16
CA ARG A 106 14.64 0.60 -7.36
C ARG A 106 15.07 -0.03 -6.04
N THR A 107 14.92 -1.35 -5.90
CA THR A 107 15.59 -2.07 -4.81
C THR A 107 17.03 -2.39 -5.18
N VAL A 108 17.95 -2.30 -4.24
CA VAL A 108 19.35 -2.73 -4.40
C VAL A 108 19.84 -3.39 -3.10
N PRO A 109 20.95 -4.14 -3.12
CA PRO A 109 21.55 -4.64 -1.90
C PRO A 109 21.86 -3.50 -0.92
N ALA A 110 21.64 -3.75 0.37
CA ALA A 110 21.99 -2.81 1.43
C ALA A 110 23.47 -2.41 1.34
N GLY A 111 23.77 -1.14 1.63
CA GLY A 111 25.10 -0.55 1.44
C GLY A 111 25.37 0.03 0.05
N THR A 112 24.48 -0.20 -0.92
CA THR A 112 24.55 0.47 -2.23
C THR A 112 23.95 1.88 -2.14
N SER A 113 24.65 2.88 -2.69
CA SER A 113 24.13 4.25 -2.78
C SER A 113 22.97 4.35 -3.78
N GLY A 114 21.92 5.08 -3.41
CA GLY A 114 20.80 5.37 -4.29
C GLY A 114 21.09 6.50 -5.28
N PRO A 115 20.21 6.70 -6.28
CA PRO A 115 20.27 7.88 -7.14
C PRO A 115 20.13 9.18 -6.33
N GLU A 116 20.75 10.26 -6.80
CA GLU A 116 20.66 11.57 -6.16
C GLU A 116 19.21 12.07 -6.11
N GLY A 117 18.81 12.64 -4.96
CA GLY A 117 17.46 13.16 -4.73
C GLY A 117 16.39 12.11 -4.44
N TRP A 118 16.72 10.81 -4.48
CA TRP A 118 15.79 9.73 -4.12
C TRP A 118 15.79 9.48 -2.61
N GLN A 119 14.62 9.13 -2.09
CA GLN A 119 14.44 8.68 -0.71
C GLN A 119 14.66 7.16 -0.63
N SER A 120 14.81 6.63 0.59
CA SER A 120 15.02 5.19 0.80
C SER A 120 14.15 4.62 1.92
N ILE A 121 13.75 3.36 1.77
CA ILE A 121 13.09 2.56 2.81
C ILE A 121 13.75 1.18 2.92
N VAL A 122 13.93 0.72 4.16
CA VAL A 122 14.42 -0.63 4.48
C VAL A 122 13.31 -1.41 5.14
N TRP A 123 13.15 -2.66 4.73
CA TRP A 123 12.13 -3.56 5.26
C TRP A 123 12.72 -4.44 6.35
N PRO A 124 12.08 -4.54 7.53
CA PRO A 124 12.52 -5.47 8.57
C PRO A 124 12.57 -6.92 8.09
N SER A 125 11.69 -7.30 7.15
CA SER A 125 11.63 -8.65 6.57
C SER A 125 12.68 -8.90 5.47
N GLU A 126 13.32 -7.84 4.95
CA GLU A 126 14.33 -7.93 3.88
C GLU A 126 15.52 -7.00 4.20
N PRO A 127 16.19 -7.17 5.36
CA PRO A 127 17.23 -6.24 5.82
C PRO A 127 18.44 -6.17 4.88
N GLN A 128 18.61 -7.17 4.02
CA GLN A 128 19.64 -7.22 2.99
C GLN A 128 19.37 -6.30 1.79
N ASN A 129 18.19 -5.69 1.72
CA ASN A 129 17.74 -4.87 0.59
C ASN A 129 17.28 -3.49 1.05
N VAL A 130 17.64 -2.46 0.28
CA VAL A 130 17.10 -1.10 0.41
C VAL A 130 16.30 -0.76 -0.84
N THR A 131 15.11 -0.19 -0.68
CA THR A 131 14.31 0.31 -1.80
C THR A 131 14.43 1.82 -1.87
N PHE A 132 15.03 2.32 -2.95
CA PHE A 132 15.02 3.73 -3.27
C PHE A 132 13.75 4.09 -4.02
N TYR A 133 13.22 5.27 -3.75
CA TYR A 133 12.04 5.79 -4.42
C TYR A 133 12.12 7.29 -4.68
N LEU A 134 11.45 7.70 -5.75
CA LEU A 134 11.16 9.10 -6.07
C LEU A 134 9.68 9.20 -6.47
N VAL A 135 8.96 10.13 -5.85
CA VAL A 135 7.57 10.42 -6.20
C VAL A 135 7.54 11.76 -6.93
N THR A 136 6.93 11.77 -8.11
CA THR A 136 6.75 12.99 -8.91
C THR A 136 5.29 13.12 -9.34
N PRO A 137 4.80 14.35 -9.59
CA PRO A 137 3.51 14.54 -10.25
C PRO A 137 3.45 13.82 -11.60
N ARG A 138 2.26 13.37 -11.98
CA ARG A 138 1.96 12.73 -13.28
C ARG A 138 1.49 13.73 -14.33
#